data_AF-A0A0Q9SMY3-F1
#
_entry.id   AF-A0A0Q9SMY3-F1
#
_cell.length_a   1.000
_cell.length_b   1.000
_cell.length_c   1.000
_cell.angle_alpha   90.00
_cell.angle_beta   90.00
_cell.angle_gamma   90.00
#
_symmetry.space_group_name_H-M   'P 1'
#
loop_
_entity.id
_entity.type
_entity.pdbx_description
1 polymer ?
#
loop_
_entity_poly.entity_id
_entity_poly.type
_entity_poly.pdbx_seq_one_letter_code
_entity_poly.pdbx_strand_id
1 'polypeptide(L)'
;MSTKQEPNLSKQSTIYSYTLMKRIYHSLYKIIVYFMLLILALLYNFDPTNWLPLLVSYPLLLIFHSLLIRIYFQFTIGMAMRGWSYRWGVFWCGFLPEGNASIRLVSRIQLTLFWIGLAMITLLYPWIPEKWLFHLTIFHVWMLMPRLWMLFRFRPFRKAGLIKITGKDTSCYMQ
;
A
#
# COMPACT_ATOMS: atom_id res chain seq x y z
N MET A 1 21.87 -48.32 11.55
CA MET A 1 21.52 -47.46 12.70
C MET A 1 21.79 -46.03 12.29
N SER A 2 20.77 -45.27 11.86
CA SER A 2 20.95 -43.92 11.30
C SER A 2 20.86 -42.90 12.43
N THR A 3 22.00 -42.32 12.78
CA THR A 3 22.12 -41.22 13.75
C THR A 3 21.56 -39.94 13.12
N LYS A 4 20.33 -39.57 13.49
CA LYS A 4 19.81 -38.23 13.22
C LYS A 4 20.64 -37.23 14.02
N GLN A 5 21.51 -36.48 13.34
CA GLN A 5 22.11 -35.27 13.90
C GLN A 5 20.99 -34.25 14.09
N GLU A 6 20.62 -34.00 15.35
CA GLU A 6 19.81 -32.83 15.69
C GLU A 6 20.66 -31.57 15.42
N PRO A 7 20.14 -30.60 14.66
CA PRO A 7 20.87 -29.35 14.46
C PRO A 7 21.03 -28.67 15.83
N ASN A 8 22.28 -28.42 16.20
CA ASN A 8 22.64 -27.63 17.38
C ASN A 8 22.14 -26.19 17.21
N LEU A 9 20.85 -25.97 17.45
CA LEU A 9 20.28 -24.65 17.66
C LEU A 9 20.89 -24.11 18.93
N SER A 10 21.61 -22.98 18.83
CA SER A 10 22.17 -22.28 19.97
C SER A 10 21.06 -22.04 21.01
N LYS A 11 21.36 -22.26 22.29
CA LYS A 11 20.42 -22.10 23.44
C LYS A 11 19.77 -20.70 23.57
N GLN A 12 20.04 -19.79 22.65
CA GLN A 12 19.50 -18.43 22.57
C GLN A 12 18.61 -18.21 21.33
N SER A 13 18.32 -19.24 20.52
CA SER A 13 17.36 -19.09 19.42
C SER A 13 15.92 -19.17 19.97
N THR A 14 15.32 -18.03 20.25
CA THR A 14 13.87 -17.97 20.50
C THR A 14 13.13 -18.34 19.22
N ILE A 15 12.55 -19.54 19.18
CA ILE A 15 11.69 -19.97 18.06
C ILE A 15 10.35 -19.24 18.21
N TYR A 16 10.18 -18.16 17.46
CA TYR A 16 8.88 -17.49 17.34
C TYR A 16 7.97 -18.35 16.45
N SER A 17 6.94 -18.95 17.05
CA SER A 17 5.94 -19.74 16.33
C SER A 17 4.91 -18.81 15.70
N TYR A 18 5.12 -18.43 14.44
CA TYR A 18 4.15 -17.63 13.70
C TYR A 18 3.10 -18.51 13.05
N THR A 19 1.82 -18.25 13.34
CA THR A 19 0.70 -18.96 12.73
C THR A 19 0.13 -18.14 11.57
N LEU A 20 0.03 -18.73 10.38
CA LEU A 20 -0.56 -18.09 9.20
C LEU A 20 -2.08 -18.08 9.34
N MET A 21 -2.67 -16.91 9.55
CA MET A 21 -4.11 -16.77 9.73
C MET A 21 -4.85 -16.61 8.41
N LYS A 22 -4.28 -15.81 7.50
CA LYS A 22 -4.98 -15.45 6.26
C LYS A 22 -4.01 -15.06 5.17
N ARG A 23 -4.21 -15.59 3.97
CA ARG A 23 -3.42 -15.26 2.78
C ARG A 23 -4.35 -14.83 1.66
N ILE A 24 -4.05 -13.68 1.06
CA ILE A 24 -4.80 -13.14 -0.08
C ILE A 24 -3.89 -13.17 -1.29
N TYR A 25 -4.28 -13.98 -2.29
CA TYR A 25 -3.57 -14.08 -3.55
C TYR A 25 -4.02 -12.98 -4.53
N HIS A 26 -3.05 -12.39 -5.22
CA HIS A 26 -3.28 -11.42 -6.29
C HIS A 26 -3.57 -12.19 -7.59
N SER A 27 -4.83 -12.59 -7.79
CA SER A 27 -5.26 -13.24 -9.04
C SER A 27 -5.26 -12.24 -10.20
N LEU A 28 -4.78 -12.68 -11.37
CA LEU A 28 -4.77 -11.88 -12.60
C LEU A 28 -6.15 -11.37 -12.97
N TYR A 29 -7.20 -12.17 -12.79
CA TYR A 29 -8.57 -11.75 -13.07
C TYR A 29 -8.97 -10.51 -12.26
N LYS A 30 -8.63 -10.48 -10.96
CA LYS A 30 -8.90 -9.32 -10.09
C LYS A 30 -8.12 -8.10 -10.52
N ILE A 31 -6.88 -8.29 -10.98
CA ILE A 31 -6.05 -7.23 -11.53
C ILE A 31 -6.69 -6.65 -12.80
N ILE A 32 -7.12 -7.51 -13.73
CA ILE A 32 -7.74 -7.09 -15.00
C ILE A 32 -9.01 -6.28 -14.73
N VAL A 33 -9.92 -6.80 -13.90
CA VAL A 33 -11.18 -6.09 -13.54
C VAL A 33 -10.87 -4.73 -12.91
N TYR A 34 -9.85 -4.66 -12.05
CA TYR A 34 -9.44 -3.43 -11.39
C TYR A 34 -8.84 -2.37 -12.34
N PHE A 35 -8.05 -2.78 -13.33
CA PHE A 35 -7.56 -1.86 -14.38
C PHE A 35 -8.66 -1.48 -15.37
N MET A 36 -9.58 -2.39 -15.69
CA MET A 36 -10.76 -2.09 -16.52
C MET A 36 -11.59 -0.96 -15.90
N LEU A 37 -11.80 -1.00 -14.58
CA LEU A 37 -12.51 0.06 -13.87
C LEU A 37 -11.80 1.42 -13.97
N LEU A 38 -10.46 1.45 -13.90
CA LEU A 38 -9.70 2.68 -14.12
C LEU A 38 -9.89 3.22 -15.53
N ILE A 39 -9.72 2.36 -16.54
CA ILE A 39 -9.86 2.76 -17.94
C ILE A 39 -11.25 3.35 -18.18
N LEU A 40 -12.30 2.69 -17.69
CA LEU A 40 -13.67 3.19 -17.80
C LEU A 40 -13.86 4.56 -17.13
N ALA A 41 -13.30 4.74 -15.94
CA ALA A 41 -13.36 6.02 -15.22
C ALA A 41 -12.60 7.15 -15.95
N LEU A 42 -11.48 6.83 -16.61
CA LEU A 42 -10.70 7.79 -17.38
C LEU A 42 -11.38 8.17 -18.69
N LEU A 43 -12.03 7.21 -19.37
CA LEU A 43 -12.76 7.46 -20.61
C LEU A 43 -13.97 8.39 -20.42
N TYR A 44 -14.59 8.39 -19.23
CA TYR A 44 -15.76 9.20 -18.94
C TYR A 44 -15.53 10.72 -19.11
N ASN A 45 -14.34 11.23 -18.78
CA ASN A 45 -13.97 12.63 -18.94
C ASN A 45 -12.72 12.80 -19.82
N PHE A 46 -12.51 11.87 -20.76
CA PHE A 46 -11.35 11.94 -21.65
C PHE A 46 -11.53 13.08 -22.66
N ASP A 47 -10.61 14.04 -22.62
CA ASP A 47 -10.52 15.10 -23.62
C ASP A 47 -9.23 14.93 -24.44
N PRO A 48 -9.32 14.64 -25.75
CA PRO A 48 -8.16 14.43 -26.61
C PRO A 48 -7.29 15.70 -26.76
N THR A 49 -7.85 16.89 -26.56
CA THR A 49 -7.09 18.14 -26.67
C THR A 49 -6.20 18.37 -25.45
N ASN A 50 -6.57 17.85 -24.28
CA ASN A 50 -5.88 18.09 -23.01
C ASN A 50 -5.42 16.77 -22.37
N TRP A 51 -4.41 16.12 -22.96
CA TRP A 51 -3.86 14.85 -22.48
C TRP A 51 -2.81 15.01 -21.35
N LEU A 52 -2.28 16.21 -21.13
CA LEU A 52 -1.29 16.49 -20.09
C LEU A 52 -1.73 16.08 -18.67
N PRO A 53 -2.95 16.42 -18.19
CA PRO A 53 -3.39 16.06 -16.85
C PRO A 53 -3.44 14.55 -16.65
N LEU A 54 -3.82 13.79 -17.69
CA LEU A 54 -3.85 12.34 -17.65
C LEU A 54 -2.46 11.75 -17.43
N LEU A 55 -1.47 12.21 -18.20
CA LEU A 55 -0.10 11.70 -18.13
C LEU A 55 0.61 12.10 -16.83
N VAL A 56 0.42 13.35 -16.38
CA VAL A 56 1.19 13.93 -15.27
C VAL A 56 0.59 13.55 -13.90
N SER A 57 -0.72 13.32 -13.80
CA SER A 57 -1.37 13.05 -12.50
C SER A 57 -0.81 11.81 -11.80
N TYR A 58 -0.56 10.72 -12.54
CA TYR A 58 -0.05 9.48 -11.97
C TYR A 58 1.36 9.62 -11.34
N PRO A 59 2.41 10.05 -12.06
CA PRO A 59 3.74 10.24 -11.47
C PRO A 59 3.73 11.30 -10.38
N LEU A 60 2.94 12.37 -10.53
CA LEU A 60 2.81 13.42 -9.52
C LEU A 60 2.29 12.86 -8.19
N LEU A 61 1.22 12.06 -8.23
CA LEU A 61 0.67 11.42 -7.03
C LEU A 61 1.63 10.41 -6.40
N LEU A 62 2.39 9.67 -7.22
CA LEU A 62 3.37 8.71 -6.74
C LEU A 62 4.51 9.41 -5.98
N ILE A 63 5.02 10.52 -6.53
CA ILE A 63 6.01 11.38 -5.86
C ILE A 63 5.39 11.94 -4.57
N PHE A 64 4.20 12.50 -4.65
CA PHE A 64 3.50 13.06 -3.49
C PHE A 64 3.31 12.02 -2.36
N HIS A 65 2.86 10.81 -2.69
CA HIS A 65 2.71 9.74 -1.72
C HIS A 65 4.04 9.33 -1.08
N SER A 66 5.10 9.22 -1.88
CA SER A 66 6.43 8.90 -1.36
C SER A 66 6.95 9.97 -0.38
N LEU A 67 6.75 11.24 -0.70
CA LEU A 67 7.11 12.36 0.17
C LEU A 67 6.31 12.34 1.47
N LEU A 68 4.99 12.13 1.40
CA LEU A 68 4.14 12.06 2.59
C LEU A 68 4.56 10.93 3.53
N ILE A 69 4.89 9.75 2.99
CA ILE A 69 5.36 8.63 3.81
C ILE A 69 6.71 9.01 4.46
N ARG A 70 7.64 9.62 3.71
CA ARG A 70 8.94 10.05 4.24
C ARG A 70 8.80 11.07 5.37
N ILE A 71 7.97 12.09 5.18
CA ILE A 71 7.64 13.10 6.18
C ILE A 71 6.99 12.44 7.40
N TYR A 72 6.01 11.54 7.21
CA TYR A 72 5.36 10.85 8.31
C TYR A 72 6.34 10.09 9.20
N PHE A 73 7.29 9.34 8.62
CA PHE A 73 8.31 8.62 9.39
C PHE A 73 9.25 9.58 10.13
N GLN A 74 9.70 10.64 9.46
CA GLN A 74 10.61 11.62 10.03
C GLN A 74 9.99 12.33 11.25
N PHE A 75 8.73 12.76 11.15
CA PHE A 75 8.06 13.53 12.20
C PHE A 75 7.37 12.68 13.26
N THR A 76 6.79 11.53 12.91
CA THR A 76 5.96 10.75 13.86
C THR A 76 6.77 9.72 14.63
N ILE A 77 7.74 9.08 13.97
CA ILE A 77 8.46 7.92 14.53
C ILE A 77 9.87 8.33 14.98
N GLY A 78 10.42 9.43 14.45
CA GLY A 78 11.76 9.91 14.81
C GLY A 78 12.90 8.95 14.46
N MET A 79 12.61 7.90 13.68
CA MET A 79 13.57 6.91 13.22
C MET A 79 13.65 6.91 11.70
N ALA A 80 14.82 6.56 11.18
CA ALA A 80 14.98 6.24 9.76
C ALA A 80 13.99 5.13 9.35
N MET A 81 13.58 5.11 8.07
CA MET A 81 12.74 4.07 7.43
C MET A 81 13.40 2.68 7.39
N ARG A 82 13.94 2.22 8.52
CA ARG A 82 14.68 0.97 8.61
C ARG A 82 13.69 -0.19 8.47
N GLY A 83 13.91 -1.03 7.46
CA GLY A 83 12.99 -2.12 7.10
C GLY A 83 11.78 -1.70 6.27
N TRP A 84 11.78 -0.49 5.70
CA TRP A 84 10.81 -0.08 4.68
C TRP A 84 11.56 0.24 3.38
N SER A 85 11.16 -0.41 2.28
CA SER A 85 11.72 -0.14 0.97
C SER A 85 10.66 0.13 -0.06
N TYR A 86 11.08 0.79 -1.13
CA TYR A 86 10.21 1.06 -2.26
C TYR A 86 10.00 -0.23 -3.06
N ARG A 87 8.76 -0.73 -3.11
CA ARG A 87 8.40 -1.92 -3.87
C ARG A 87 7.39 -1.59 -4.95
N TRP A 88 7.61 -2.18 -6.12
CA TRP A 88 6.71 -2.14 -7.25
C TRP A 88 5.80 -3.37 -7.22
N GLY A 89 4.53 -3.16 -6.89
CA GLY A 89 3.49 -4.18 -6.96
C GLY A 89 2.19 -3.57 -7.47
N VAL A 90 1.39 -4.35 -8.19
CA VAL A 90 0.14 -3.89 -8.82
C VAL A 90 -0.82 -3.26 -7.80
N PHE A 91 -1.01 -3.92 -6.65
CA PHE A 91 -1.85 -3.41 -5.57
C PHE A 91 -1.09 -2.60 -4.51
N TRP A 92 0.24 -2.66 -4.55
CA TRP A 92 1.14 -2.12 -3.54
C TRP A 92 2.35 -1.48 -4.24
N CYS A 93 2.15 -0.26 -4.76
CA CYS A 93 3.21 0.53 -5.37
C CYS A 93 3.66 1.65 -4.42
N GLY A 94 4.84 1.56 -3.83
CA GLY A 94 5.34 2.60 -2.93
C GLY A 94 6.24 2.07 -1.82
N PHE A 95 6.38 2.86 -0.75
CA PHE A 95 7.12 2.45 0.44
C PHE A 95 6.32 1.44 1.26
N LEU A 96 6.89 0.24 1.42
CA LEU A 96 6.29 -0.92 2.06
C LEU A 96 7.28 -1.54 3.04
N PRO A 97 6.79 -2.21 4.10
CA PRO A 97 7.66 -2.93 5.01
C PRO A 97 8.29 -4.14 4.30
N GLU A 98 9.59 -4.36 4.50
CA GLU A 98 10.33 -5.47 3.89
C GLU A 98 10.04 -6.82 4.55
N GLY A 99 9.66 -6.79 5.83
CA GLY A 99 9.35 -7.95 6.65
C GLY A 99 7.97 -7.90 7.29
N ASN A 100 7.86 -8.50 8.46
CA ASN A 100 6.62 -8.52 9.24
C ASN A 100 6.42 -7.15 9.91
N ALA A 101 5.37 -6.43 9.52
CA ALA A 101 4.99 -5.18 10.17
C ALA A 101 3.66 -5.33 10.90
N SER A 102 3.45 -4.55 11.96
CA SER A 102 2.15 -4.57 12.64
C SER A 102 1.05 -4.02 11.70
N ILE A 103 -0.07 -4.74 11.63
CA ILE A 103 -1.23 -4.30 10.82
C ILE A 103 -1.69 -2.91 11.27
N ARG A 104 -1.60 -2.61 12.56
CA ARG A 104 -1.95 -1.29 13.13
C ARG A 104 -1.10 -0.16 12.54
N LEU A 105 0.21 -0.34 12.41
CA LEU A 105 1.11 0.66 11.86
C LEU A 105 0.82 0.89 10.37
N VAL A 106 0.76 -0.20 9.59
CA VAL A 106 0.47 -0.11 8.14
C VAL A 106 -0.90 0.51 7.90
N SER A 107 -1.93 0.11 8.67
CA SER A 107 -3.27 0.68 8.55
C SER A 107 -3.27 2.18 8.80
N ARG A 108 -2.57 2.64 9.84
CA ARG A 108 -2.50 4.06 10.19
C ARG A 108 -1.83 4.85 9.08
N ILE A 109 -0.69 4.39 8.57
CA ILE A 109 0.04 5.07 7.50
C ILE A 109 -0.82 5.19 6.24
N GLN A 110 -1.46 4.11 5.79
CA GLN A 110 -2.28 4.14 4.57
C GLN A 110 -3.55 5.00 4.73
N LEU A 111 -4.19 4.97 5.90
CA LEU A 111 -5.34 5.83 6.18
C LEU A 111 -4.95 7.31 6.23
N THR A 112 -3.83 7.62 6.88
CA THR A 112 -3.29 8.99 6.91
C THR A 112 -2.95 9.46 5.50
N LEU A 113 -2.32 8.61 4.67
CA LEU A 113 -2.00 8.91 3.28
C LEU A 113 -3.26 9.21 2.44
N PHE A 114 -4.32 8.44 2.65
CA PHE A 114 -5.62 8.63 2.00
C PHE A 114 -6.27 9.96 2.41
N TRP A 115 -6.40 10.21 3.72
CA TRP A 115 -7.05 11.42 4.21
C TRP A 115 -6.28 12.69 3.87
N ILE A 116 -4.95 12.70 4.06
CA ILE A 116 -4.13 13.87 3.72
C ILE A 116 -4.14 14.10 2.21
N GLY A 117 -4.04 13.06 1.39
CA GLY A 117 -4.06 13.23 -0.05
C GLY A 117 -5.40 13.75 -0.56
N LEU A 118 -6.52 13.23 -0.04
CA LEU A 118 -7.85 13.74 -0.37
C LEU A 118 -8.02 15.20 0.06
N ALA A 119 -7.60 15.53 1.30
CA ALA A 119 -7.66 16.90 1.82
C ALA A 119 -6.82 17.88 0.97
N MET A 120 -5.64 17.45 0.53
CA MET A 120 -4.78 18.26 -0.35
C MET A 120 -5.41 18.49 -1.71
N ILE A 121 -6.05 17.48 -2.31
CA ILE A 121 -6.75 17.64 -3.59
C ILE A 121 -7.93 18.61 -3.44
N THR A 122 -8.72 18.51 -2.36
CA THR A 122 -9.82 19.45 -2.10
C THR A 122 -9.32 20.87 -1.82
N LEU A 123 -8.18 21.00 -1.16
CA LEU A 123 -7.57 22.31 -0.91
C LEU A 123 -7.12 22.95 -2.22
N LEU A 124 -6.63 22.18 -3.18
CA LEU A 124 -6.19 22.69 -4.49
C LEU A 124 -7.35 23.10 -5.42
N TYR A 125 -8.61 22.86 -5.01
CA TYR A 125 -9.80 23.13 -5.82
C TYR A 125 -9.88 24.55 -6.43
N PRO A 126 -9.63 25.65 -5.70
CA PRO A 126 -9.77 26.99 -6.27
C PRO A 126 -8.56 27.43 -7.12
N TRP A 127 -7.43 26.69 -7.09
CA TRP A 127 -6.21 27.05 -7.81
C TRP A 127 -5.98 26.27 -9.11
N ILE A 128 -6.63 25.12 -9.27
CA ILE A 128 -6.34 24.17 -10.34
C ILE A 128 -7.60 23.97 -11.22
N PRO A 129 -7.47 23.83 -12.55
CA PRO A 129 -8.61 23.53 -13.42
C PRO A 129 -9.32 22.23 -13.05
N GLU A 130 -10.63 22.18 -13.26
CA GLU A 130 -11.48 21.04 -12.88
C GLU A 130 -11.01 19.70 -13.47
N LYS A 131 -10.50 19.70 -14.70
CA LYS A 131 -9.96 18.49 -15.36
C LYS A 131 -8.81 17.86 -14.58
N TRP A 132 -7.89 18.69 -14.08
CA TRP A 132 -6.77 18.22 -13.28
C TRP A 132 -7.23 17.63 -11.95
N LEU A 133 -8.19 18.28 -11.29
CA LEU A 133 -8.76 17.79 -10.04
C LEU A 133 -9.45 16.44 -10.22
N PHE A 134 -10.18 16.26 -11.32
CA PHE A 134 -10.84 14.99 -11.65
C PHE A 134 -9.82 13.85 -11.82
N HIS A 135 -8.80 14.05 -12.65
CA HIS A 135 -7.76 13.03 -12.87
C HIS A 135 -6.96 12.74 -11.60
N LEU A 136 -6.58 13.76 -10.83
CA LEU A 136 -5.90 13.58 -9.55
C LEU A 136 -6.75 12.78 -8.57
N THR A 137 -8.05 13.07 -8.47
CA THR A 137 -8.96 12.35 -7.56
C THR A 137 -9.10 10.88 -7.99
N ILE A 138 -9.32 10.62 -9.28
CA ILE A 138 -9.43 9.25 -9.79
C ILE A 138 -8.16 8.45 -9.51
N PHE A 139 -7.00 8.96 -9.90
CA PHE A 139 -5.74 8.25 -9.68
C PHE A 139 -5.46 8.06 -8.19
N HIS A 140 -5.74 9.07 -7.35
CA HIS A 140 -5.55 8.99 -5.91
C HIS A 140 -6.41 7.89 -5.28
N VAL A 141 -7.71 7.90 -5.56
CA VAL A 141 -8.66 6.91 -5.05
C VAL A 141 -8.31 5.53 -5.58
N TRP A 142 -8.03 5.40 -6.88
CA TRP A 142 -7.64 4.14 -7.49
C TRP A 142 -6.40 3.56 -6.79
N MET A 143 -5.28 4.27 -6.74
CA MET A 143 -4.02 3.78 -6.12
C MET A 143 -4.16 3.27 -4.68
N LEU A 144 -5.07 3.87 -3.89
CA LEU A 144 -5.26 3.54 -2.48
C LEU A 144 -6.41 2.55 -2.23
N MET A 145 -7.38 2.43 -3.13
CA MET A 145 -8.51 1.51 -3.03
C MET A 145 -8.11 0.06 -2.70
N PRO A 146 -7.18 -0.60 -3.42
CA PRO A 146 -6.84 -2.00 -3.13
C PRO A 146 -6.18 -2.14 -1.76
N ARG A 147 -5.41 -1.14 -1.32
CA ARG A 147 -4.76 -1.11 -0.01
C ARG A 147 -5.79 -1.02 1.10
N LEU A 148 -6.72 -0.09 0.98
CA LEU A 148 -7.82 0.08 1.93
C LEU A 148 -8.65 -1.20 2.02
N TRP A 149 -9.01 -1.79 0.87
CA TRP A 149 -9.75 -3.06 0.83
C TRP A 149 -9.03 -4.20 1.56
N MET A 150 -7.72 -4.35 1.34
CA MET A 150 -6.91 -5.34 2.07
C MET A 150 -6.89 -5.05 3.58
N LEU A 151 -6.71 -3.80 3.98
CA LEU A 151 -6.73 -3.40 5.39
C LEU A 151 -8.08 -3.68 6.06
N PHE A 152 -9.20 -3.43 5.36
CA PHE A 152 -10.54 -3.79 5.85
C PHE A 152 -10.67 -5.31 6.03
N ARG A 153 -10.12 -6.11 5.11
CA ARG A 153 -10.16 -7.58 5.20
C ARG A 153 -9.29 -8.16 6.32
N PHE A 154 -8.27 -7.42 6.77
CA PHE A 154 -7.39 -7.73 7.90
C PHE A 154 -7.80 -7.05 9.22
N ARG A 155 -8.90 -6.27 9.23
CA ARG A 155 -9.42 -5.58 10.43
C ARG A 155 -9.59 -6.49 11.66
N PRO A 156 -10.06 -7.76 11.55
CA PRO A 156 -10.20 -8.65 12.71
C PRO A 156 -8.86 -8.93 13.42
N PHE A 157 -7.75 -8.91 12.67
CA PHE A 157 -6.42 -9.28 13.19
C PHE A 157 -5.59 -8.07 13.61
N ARG A 158 -6.17 -6.86 13.65
CA ARG A 158 -5.43 -5.59 13.82
C ARG A 158 -4.68 -5.44 15.15
N LYS A 159 -5.06 -6.15 16.22
CA LYS A 159 -4.47 -5.99 17.56
C LYS A 159 -3.11 -6.71 17.72
N ALA A 160 -3.00 -7.94 17.21
CA ALA A 160 -1.80 -8.78 17.37
C ALA A 160 -1.25 -9.30 16.02
N GLY A 161 -1.90 -8.97 14.90
CA GLY A 161 -1.51 -9.47 13.60
C GLY A 161 -0.34 -8.71 12.98
N LEU A 162 0.56 -9.49 12.39
CA LEU A 162 1.65 -9.03 11.56
C LEU A 162 1.28 -9.23 10.08
N ILE A 163 1.47 -8.20 9.27
CA ILE A 163 1.27 -8.26 7.83
C ILE A 163 2.63 -8.42 7.15
N LYS A 164 2.68 -9.36 6.21
CA LYS A 164 3.79 -9.51 5.27
C LYS A 164 3.26 -9.26 3.87
N ILE A 165 3.85 -8.28 3.21
CA ILE A 165 3.42 -7.84 1.88
C ILE A 165 4.47 -8.31 0.86
N THR A 166 4.04 -9.18 -0.04
CA THR A 166 4.84 -9.65 -1.17
C THR A 166 4.17 -9.17 -2.47
N GLY A 167 4.91 -9.11 -3.58
CA GLY A 167 4.33 -8.69 -4.87
C GLY A 167 3.18 -9.60 -5.35
N LYS A 168 3.21 -10.89 -5.00
CA LYS A 168 2.23 -11.90 -5.46
C LYS A 168 1.09 -12.14 -4.47
N ASP A 169 1.31 -11.83 -3.20
CA ASP A 169 0.40 -12.17 -2.12
C ASP A 169 0.58 -11.28 -0.89
N THR A 170 -0.50 -11.12 -0.15
CA THR A 170 -0.50 -10.44 1.14
C THR A 170 -0.92 -11.43 2.23
N SER A 171 -0.05 -11.69 3.19
CA SER A 171 -0.28 -12.66 4.27
C SER A 171 -0.33 -11.99 5.64
N CYS A 172 -1.17 -12.56 6.51
CA CYS A 172 -1.35 -12.15 7.90
C CYS A 172 -0.91 -13.29 8.82
N TYR A 173 0.01 -12.98 9.72
CA TYR A 173 0.51 -13.88 10.75
C TYR A 173 0.03 -13.40 12.12
N MET A 174 -0.15 -14.34 13.05
CA MET A 174 -0.29 -14.06 14.48
C MET A 174 0.87 -14.70 15.22
N GLN A 175 1.30 -14.03 16.28
CA GLN A 175 2.27 -14.52 17.26
C GLN A 175 1.53 -14.98 18.51
#